data_AF-A0A960K344-F1
#
_entry.id   AF-A0A960K344-F1
#
_cell.length_a   1.000
_cell.length_b   1.000
_cell.length_c   1.000
_cell.angle_alpha   90.00
_cell.angle_beta   90.00
_cell.angle_gamma   90.00
#
_symmetry.space_group_name_H-M   'P 1'
#
loop_
_entity.id
_entity.type
_entity.pdbx_description
1 polymer ?
#
loop_
_entity_poly.entity_id
_entity_poly.type
_entity_poly.pdbx_seq_one_letter_code
_entity_poly.pdbx_strand_id
1 'polypeptide(L)'
;HFLFPQEGSVTVIDVEVLRHGDPAEDLGRMSAELLYLFLHGAGSSAAARPLIEHFVGCYVRHRVSYLGEPLERLRQRARFFTAFAAMGIGRNYVVDLDFRRALIRETSALLEL
;
A
#
# COMPACT_ATOMS: atom_id res chain seq x y z
N HIS A 1 -0.93 13.30 0.24
CA HIS A 1 -0.11 12.65 -0.79
C HIS A 1 -0.66 12.74 -2.22
N PHE A 2 -1.96 12.53 -2.51
CA PHE A 2 -2.49 12.61 -3.90
C PHE A 2 -3.57 13.66 -4.04
N LEU A 3 -3.51 14.41 -5.15
CA LEU A 3 -4.54 15.36 -5.60
C LEU A 3 -5.06 14.90 -6.97
N PHE A 4 -6.38 15.03 -7.17
CA PHE A 4 -7.07 14.62 -8.40
C PHE A 4 -7.80 15.85 -9.00
N PRO A 5 -7.08 16.81 -9.61
CA PRO A 5 -7.65 18.12 -9.97
C PRO A 5 -8.60 18.06 -11.18
N GLN A 6 -8.39 17.08 -12.07
CA GLN A 6 -9.21 16.83 -13.26
C GLN A 6 -9.31 15.32 -13.49
N GLU A 7 -10.33 14.87 -14.21
CA GLU A 7 -10.50 13.46 -14.56
C GLU A 7 -9.27 12.92 -15.29
N GLY A 8 -8.78 11.75 -14.85
CA GLY A 8 -7.58 11.12 -15.41
C GLY A 8 -6.25 11.76 -15.02
N SER A 9 -6.24 12.82 -14.20
CA SER A 9 -5.01 13.46 -13.71
C SER A 9 -4.74 13.15 -12.24
N VAL A 10 -3.47 12.96 -11.91
CA VAL A 10 -3.00 12.76 -10.54
C VAL A 10 -1.77 13.62 -10.31
N THR A 11 -1.79 14.41 -9.23
CA THR A 11 -0.62 15.17 -8.75
C THR A 11 -0.20 14.62 -7.39
N VAL A 12 1.08 14.34 -7.23
CA VAL A 12 1.65 13.88 -5.96
C VAL A 12 2.18 15.09 -5.18
N ILE A 13 1.89 15.12 -3.88
CA ILE A 13 2.36 16.13 -2.91
C ILE A 13 3.09 15.44 -1.75
N ASP A 14 3.66 16.22 -0.84
CA ASP A 14 4.46 15.74 0.31
C ASP A 14 5.72 14.99 -0.17
N VAL A 15 6.46 15.60 -1.10
CA VAL A 15 7.62 14.99 -1.79
C VAL A 15 8.95 15.23 -1.05
N GLU A 16 8.93 15.75 0.17
CA GLU A 16 10.13 16.05 0.97
C GLU A 16 10.96 14.80 1.34
N VAL A 17 10.34 13.62 1.30
CA VAL A 17 10.99 12.32 1.54
C VAL A 17 11.29 11.54 0.25
N LEU A 18 11.08 12.16 -0.93
CA LEU A 18 11.34 11.52 -2.21
C LEU A 18 12.82 11.17 -2.37
N ARG A 19 13.10 9.91 -2.71
CA ARG A 19 14.45 9.39 -2.91
C ARG A 19 14.45 8.31 -3.99
N HIS A 20 15.61 8.04 -4.56
CA HIS A 20 15.78 6.83 -5.37
C HIS A 20 15.71 5.60 -4.44
N GLY A 21 14.89 4.62 -4.79
CA GLY A 21 14.61 3.48 -3.92
C GLY A 21 13.92 2.34 -4.66
N ASP A 22 13.52 1.32 -3.90
CA ASP A 22 12.81 0.16 -4.44
C ASP A 22 11.38 0.59 -4.82
N PRO A 23 10.93 0.42 -6.08
CA PRO A 23 9.56 0.75 -6.48
C PRO A 23 8.49 -0.03 -5.71
N ALA A 24 8.84 -1.15 -5.07
CA ALA A 24 7.96 -1.87 -4.19
C ALA A 24 7.57 -1.08 -2.93
N GLU A 25 8.37 -0.08 -2.52
CA GLU A 25 8.09 0.78 -1.36
C GLU A 25 6.84 1.63 -1.60
N ASP A 26 6.73 2.26 -2.77
CA ASP A 26 5.54 3.04 -3.17
C ASP A 26 4.29 2.15 -3.28
N LEU A 27 4.44 0.97 -3.88
CA LEU A 27 3.36 -0.02 -3.98
C LEU A 27 2.88 -0.47 -2.59
N GLY A 28 3.82 -0.76 -1.71
CA GLY A 28 3.53 -1.18 -0.35
C GLY A 28 2.83 -0.08 0.44
N ARG A 29 3.31 1.16 0.34
CA ARG A 29 2.69 2.29 1.03
C ARG A 29 1.26 2.54 0.56
N MET A 30 1.00 2.52 -0.75
CA MET A 30 -0.36 2.63 -1.28
C MET A 30 -1.27 1.50 -0.86
N SER A 31 -0.76 0.27 -0.84
CA SER A 31 -1.52 -0.90 -0.41
C SER A 31 -1.89 -0.83 1.08
N ALA A 32 -0.98 -0.29 1.91
CA ALA A 32 -1.23 -0.07 3.33
C ALA A 32 -2.32 0.98 3.58
N GLU A 33 -2.32 2.08 2.82
CA GLU A 33 -3.37 3.10 2.88
C GLU A 33 -4.73 2.52 2.45
N LEU A 34 -4.78 1.69 1.40
CA LEU A 34 -6.01 1.00 1.01
C LEU A 34 -6.51 0.04 2.10
N LEU A 35 -5.62 -0.76 2.70
CA LEU A 35 -5.98 -1.63 3.83
C LEU A 35 -6.55 -0.81 4.99
N TYR A 36 -5.90 0.30 5.33
CA TYR A 36 -6.36 1.21 6.38
C TYR A 36 -7.75 1.75 6.07
N LEU A 37 -7.97 2.31 4.87
CA LEU A 37 -9.24 2.92 4.49
C LEU A 37 -10.41 1.92 4.52
N PHE A 38 -10.19 0.72 4.01
CA PHE A 38 -11.23 -0.32 3.99
C PHE A 38 -11.48 -0.93 5.36
N LEU A 39 -10.44 -1.14 6.15
CA LEU A 39 -10.62 -1.59 7.53
C LEU A 39 -11.36 -0.52 8.34
N HIS A 40 -11.05 0.76 8.13
CA HIS A 40 -11.63 1.85 8.91
C HIS A 40 -13.06 2.17 8.47
N GLY A 41 -13.30 2.27 7.16
CA GLY A 41 -14.59 2.67 6.60
C GLY A 41 -15.57 1.51 6.40
N ALA A 42 -15.09 0.32 6.07
CA ALA A 42 -15.92 -0.85 5.74
C ALA A 42 -15.79 -2.00 6.75
N GLY A 43 -14.92 -1.88 7.77
CA GLY A 43 -14.69 -2.92 8.77
C GLY A 43 -14.02 -4.18 8.23
N SER A 44 -13.50 -4.15 6.99
CA SER A 44 -12.99 -5.35 6.31
C SER A 44 -11.76 -5.04 5.46
N SER A 45 -10.60 -5.52 5.90
CA SER A 45 -9.34 -5.53 5.13
C SER A 45 -9.46 -6.38 3.86
N ALA A 46 -10.28 -7.44 3.88
CA ALA A 46 -10.47 -8.35 2.76
C ALA A 46 -11.06 -7.64 1.53
N ALA A 47 -11.93 -6.64 1.76
CA ALA A 47 -12.50 -5.83 0.69
C ALA A 47 -11.45 -4.96 -0.05
N ALA A 48 -10.30 -4.68 0.57
CA ALA A 48 -9.21 -3.96 -0.09
C ALA A 48 -8.43 -4.83 -1.09
N ARG A 49 -8.40 -6.15 -0.91
CA ARG A 49 -7.52 -7.06 -1.67
C ARG A 49 -7.72 -6.94 -3.19
N PRO A 50 -8.95 -6.97 -3.74
CA PRO A 50 -9.13 -6.86 -5.19
C PRO A 50 -8.64 -5.52 -5.75
N LEU A 51 -8.75 -4.43 -4.98
CA LEU A 51 -8.28 -3.11 -5.39
C LEU A 51 -6.77 -2.99 -5.33
N ILE A 52 -6.14 -3.56 -4.30
CA ILE A 52 -4.69 -3.65 -4.20
C ILE A 52 -4.13 -4.46 -5.37
N GLU A 53 -4.72 -5.60 -5.68
CA GLU A 53 -4.34 -6.42 -6.84
C GLU A 53 -4.52 -5.66 -8.16
N HIS A 54 -5.64 -4.96 -8.33
CA HIS A 54 -5.88 -4.13 -9.49
C HIS A 54 -4.84 -3.02 -9.63
N PHE A 55 -4.54 -2.30 -8.54
CA PHE A 55 -3.56 -1.23 -8.50
C PHE A 55 -2.15 -1.72 -8.85
N VAL A 56 -1.68 -2.79 -8.20
CA VAL A 56 -0.38 -3.41 -8.48
C VAL A 56 -0.32 -3.88 -9.93
N GLY A 57 -1.39 -4.50 -10.44
CA GLY A 57 -1.48 -4.91 -11.84
C GLY A 57 -1.39 -3.74 -12.82
N CYS A 58 -2.09 -2.63 -12.54
CA CYS A 58 -1.99 -1.40 -13.33
C CYS A 58 -0.59 -0.80 -13.29
N TYR A 59 0.03 -0.71 -12.11
CA TYR A 59 1.39 -0.20 -11.96
C TYR A 59 2.37 -1.03 -12.79
N VAL A 60 2.29 -2.35 -12.68
CA VAL A 60 3.16 -3.28 -13.40
C VAL A 60 3.02 -3.13 -14.91
N ARG A 61 1.78 -3.11 -15.43
CA ARG A 61 1.54 -2.95 -16.87
C ARG A 61 2.16 -1.68 -17.44
N HIS A 62 2.21 -0.60 -16.68
CA HIS A 62 2.73 0.69 -17.14
C HIS A 62 4.22 0.91 -16.84
N ARG A 63 4.77 0.29 -15.79
CA ARG A 63 6.16 0.51 -15.31
C ARG A 63 7.12 -0.63 -15.62
N VAL A 64 6.68 -1.89 -15.57
CA VAL A 64 7.58 -3.06 -15.54
C VAL A 64 8.13 -3.43 -16.93
N SER A 65 7.59 -2.85 -18.00
CA SER A 65 8.25 -2.87 -19.32
C SER A 65 9.68 -2.27 -19.28
N TYR A 66 10.01 -1.45 -18.27
CA TYR A 66 11.32 -0.78 -18.14
C TYR A 66 12.34 -1.49 -17.24
N LEU A 67 11.94 -2.41 -16.36
CA LEU A 67 12.82 -2.96 -15.32
C LEU A 67 13.30 -4.39 -15.58
N GLY A 68 12.65 -5.13 -16.50
CA GLY A 68 13.01 -6.52 -16.81
C GLY A 68 12.84 -7.51 -15.65
N GLU A 69 12.28 -7.08 -14.52
CA GLU A 69 12.11 -7.89 -13.33
C GLU A 69 10.84 -8.75 -13.39
N PRO A 70 10.87 -10.02 -12.89
CA PRO A 70 9.66 -10.81 -12.71
C PRO A 70 8.66 -10.15 -11.75
N LEU A 71 7.41 -10.03 -12.21
CA LEU A 71 6.28 -9.50 -11.45
C LEU A 71 6.17 -10.07 -10.02
N GLU A 72 6.43 -11.36 -9.87
CA GLU A 72 6.29 -12.03 -8.56
C GLU A 72 7.29 -11.52 -7.53
N ARG A 73 8.51 -11.14 -7.94
CA ARG A 73 9.49 -10.54 -7.03
C ARG A 73 9.07 -9.16 -6.55
N LEU A 74 8.54 -8.34 -7.47
CA LEU A 74 7.98 -7.04 -7.12
C LEU A 74 6.80 -7.18 -6.16
N ARG A 75 5.90 -8.15 -6.39
CA ARG A 75 4.78 -8.46 -5.51
C ARG A 75 5.23 -8.87 -4.12
N GLN A 76 6.23 -9.74 -4.02
CA GLN A 76 6.76 -10.19 -2.72
C GLN A 76 7.32 -9.02 -1.92
N ARG A 77 8.11 -8.14 -2.54
CA ARG A 77 8.62 -6.94 -1.85
C ARG A 77 7.51 -5.96 -1.52
N ALA A 78 6.54 -5.77 -2.41
CA ALA A 78 5.39 -4.89 -2.15
C ALA A 78 4.57 -5.38 -0.95
N ARG A 79 4.39 -6.70 -0.79
CA ARG A 79 3.76 -7.29 0.41
C ARG A 79 4.52 -6.95 1.69
N PHE A 80 5.85 -7.10 1.67
CA PHE A 80 6.70 -6.71 2.80
C PHE A 80 6.53 -5.23 3.16
N PHE A 81 6.65 -4.34 2.17
CA PHE A 81 6.49 -2.90 2.39
C PHE A 81 5.06 -2.50 2.79
N THR A 82 4.05 -3.25 2.35
CA THR A 82 2.65 -3.09 2.80
C THR A 82 2.54 -3.34 4.30
N ALA A 83 3.07 -4.47 4.77
CA ALA A 83 3.06 -4.81 6.19
C ALA A 83 3.83 -3.76 7.01
N PHE A 84 5.02 -3.38 6.53
CA PHE A 84 5.86 -2.37 7.19
C PHE A 84 5.15 -1.01 7.31
N ALA A 85 4.56 -0.50 6.23
CA ALA A 85 3.85 0.76 6.22
C ALA A 85 2.59 0.73 7.11
N ALA A 86 1.80 -0.35 7.03
CA ALA A 86 0.58 -0.48 7.81
C ALA A 86 0.86 -0.61 9.32
N MET A 87 1.95 -1.29 9.72
CA MET A 87 2.42 -1.26 11.10
C MET A 87 2.82 0.16 11.54
N GLY A 88 3.42 0.95 10.65
CA GLY A 88 3.68 2.37 10.87
C GLY A 88 2.41 3.16 11.19
N ILE A 89 1.34 2.94 10.42
CA ILE A 89 0.01 3.51 10.68
C ILE A 89 -0.53 3.05 12.04
N GLY A 90 -0.45 1.75 12.34
CA GLY A 90 -0.89 1.17 13.62
C GLY A 90 -0.11 1.65 14.85
N ARG A 91 1.05 2.29 14.68
CA ARG A 91 1.79 2.95 15.77
C ARG A 91 1.28 4.36 16.08
N ASN A 92 0.51 4.97 15.19
CA ASN A 92 -0.05 6.29 15.40
C ASN A 92 -1.13 6.25 16.50
N TYR A 93 -0.94 7.02 17.57
CA TYR A 93 -1.84 7.06 18.72
C TYR A 93 -3.16 7.80 18.44
N VAL A 94 -3.25 8.51 17.31
CA VAL A 94 -4.48 9.18 16.87
C VAL A 94 -5.58 8.19 16.49
N VAL A 95 -5.21 6.94 16.19
CA VAL A 95 -6.15 5.89 15.83
C VAL A 95 -6.50 5.03 17.05
N ASP A 96 -7.77 4.60 17.15
CA ASP A 96 -8.26 3.78 18.26
C ASP A 96 -7.46 2.48 18.48
N LEU A 97 -7.32 2.05 19.74
CA LEU A 97 -6.50 0.90 20.12
C LEU A 97 -6.99 -0.41 19.50
N ASP A 98 -8.30 -0.64 19.41
CA ASP A 98 -8.85 -1.87 18.87
C ASP A 98 -8.68 -1.91 17.35
N PHE A 99 -8.82 -0.76 16.69
CA PHE A 99 -8.46 -0.63 15.29
C PHE A 99 -6.97 -0.93 15.05
N ARG A 100 -6.08 -0.35 15.87
CA ARG A 100 -4.63 -0.58 15.76
C ARG A 100 -4.27 -2.05 15.89
N ARG A 101 -4.89 -2.75 16.85
CA ARG A 101 -4.73 -4.20 17.02
C ARG A 101 -5.24 -4.98 15.82
N ALA A 102 -6.40 -4.60 15.28
CA ALA A 102 -6.94 -5.22 14.07
C ALA A 102 -5.98 -5.03 12.89
N LEU A 103 -5.51 -3.80 12.64
CA LEU A 103 -4.59 -3.51 11.55
C LEU A 103 -3.27 -4.28 11.68
N ILE A 104 -2.69 -4.37 12.87
CA ILE A 104 -1.47 -5.16 13.11
C ILE A 104 -1.73 -6.65 12.84
N ARG A 105 -2.82 -7.22 13.35
CA ARG A 105 -3.16 -8.64 13.11
C ARG A 105 -3.32 -8.94 11.61
N GLU A 106 -4.08 -8.12 10.90
CA GLU A 106 -4.32 -8.28 9.46
C GLU A 106 -3.03 -8.17 8.64
N THR A 107 -2.09 -7.33 9.08
CA THR A 107 -0.87 -7.04 8.33
C THR A 107 0.27 -8.00 8.65
N SER A 108 0.33 -8.56 9.87
CA SER A 108 1.26 -9.63 10.21
C SER A 108 1.09 -10.86 9.32
N ALA A 109 -0.14 -11.20 8.95
CA ALA A 109 -0.43 -12.31 8.04
C ALA A 109 0.22 -12.15 6.64
N LEU A 110 0.60 -10.92 6.25
CA LEU A 110 1.31 -10.69 4.98
C LEU A 110 2.77 -11.16 5.04
N LEU A 111 3.34 -11.31 6.25
CA LEU A 111 4.74 -11.68 6.51
C LEU A 111 4.95 -13.18 6.80
N GLU A 112 3.90 -13.96 7.00
CA GLU A 112 3.97 -15.36 7.45
C GLU A 112 4.09 -16.39 6.29
N LEU A 113 4.45 -15.96 5.08
CA LEU A 113 4.53 -16.77 3.85
C LEU A 113 5.82 -16.48 3.07
#